data_AF-A0A816YTM8-F1
#
_entry.id   AF-A0A816YTM8-F1
#
_cell.length_a   1.000
_cell.length_b   1.000
_cell.length_c   1.000
_cell.angle_alpha   90.00
_cell.angle_beta   90.00
_cell.angle_gamma   90.00
#
_symmetry.space_group_name_H-M   'P 1'
#
loop_
_entity.id
_entity.type
_entity.pdbx_description
1 polymer ?
#
loop_
_entity_poly.entity_id
_entity_poly.type
_entity_poly.pdbx_seq_one_letter_code
_entity_poly.pdbx_strand_id
1 'polypeptide(L)'
;MQDDPRTMKTLMPFIRRATRQINQHSPSSQRIVYRGMTLTNEQCAFFTVNKIFRFPGFTSTSEDQNVAQQFGNVLLQIEVPHPCYQVRNISHISYYQSEREWLFSPYSQFQVMNRNNNTIYLRSLDNLWSSSPTSTVPVSYSDPWSSPPDSSDSVSYSIPWSPPSNSTNSISYSNPLTLPPNSTDSVSYSIPWSPSPTSIDPVSCFIMT
;
A
#
# COMPACT_ATOMS: atom_id res chain seq x y z
N MET A 1 9.03 0.69 17.78
CA MET A 1 9.57 -0.68 17.62
C MET A 1 10.23 -0.73 16.26
N GLN A 2 11.52 -1.03 16.20
CA GLN A 2 12.26 -1.08 14.94
C GLN A 2 12.41 -2.55 14.54
N ASP A 3 12.03 -2.90 13.32
CA ASP A 3 12.10 -4.27 12.84
C ASP A 3 13.57 -4.72 12.74
N ASP A 4 13.90 -5.88 13.33
CA ASP A 4 15.23 -6.47 13.21
C ASP A 4 15.45 -6.98 11.77
N PRO A 5 16.44 -6.43 11.02
CA PRO A 5 16.70 -6.82 9.64
C PRO A 5 17.00 -8.31 9.46
N ARG A 6 17.60 -8.95 10.48
CA ARG A 6 17.97 -10.38 10.41
C ARG A 6 16.73 -11.25 10.47
N THR A 7 15.85 -10.98 11.45
CA THR A 7 14.55 -11.64 11.57
C THR A 7 13.71 -11.45 10.32
N MET A 8 13.64 -10.22 9.79
CA MET A 8 12.89 -9.94 8.57
C MET A 8 13.42 -10.71 7.37
N LYS A 9 14.73 -10.79 7.17
CA LYS A 9 15.35 -11.58 6.10
C LYS A 9 14.92 -13.05 6.15
N THR A 10 14.81 -13.62 7.35
CA THR A 10 14.36 -15.01 7.55
C THR A 10 12.87 -15.19 7.29
N LEU A 11 12.02 -14.24 7.70
CA LEU A 11 10.57 -14.35 7.57
C LEU A 11 10.03 -13.98 6.18
N MET A 12 10.73 -13.14 5.42
CA MET A 12 10.26 -12.64 4.12
C MET A 12 9.83 -13.74 3.13
N PRO A 13 10.57 -14.85 2.95
CA PRO A 13 10.12 -15.92 2.05
C PRO A 13 8.78 -16.53 2.45
N PHE A 14 8.51 -16.68 3.76
CA PHE A 14 7.25 -17.21 4.28
C PHE A 14 6.12 -16.23 4.08
N ILE A 15 6.33 -14.95 4.39
CA ILE A 15 5.35 -13.88 4.18
C ILE A 15 4.97 -13.82 2.69
N ARG A 16 5.95 -13.82 1.78
CA ARG A 16 5.71 -13.82 0.32
C ARG A 16 4.91 -15.04 -0.13
N ARG A 17 5.24 -16.23 0.40
CA ARG A 17 4.51 -17.47 0.08
C ARG A 17 3.07 -17.42 0.58
N ALA A 18 2.85 -16.97 1.81
CA ALA A 18 1.53 -16.82 2.40
C ALA A 18 0.69 -15.79 1.63
N THR A 19 1.22 -14.60 1.35
CA THR A 19 0.55 -13.58 0.52
C THR A 19 0.20 -14.13 -0.86
N ARG A 20 1.12 -14.85 -1.52
CA ARG A 20 0.83 -15.49 -2.81
C ARG A 20 -0.32 -16.49 -2.70
N GLN A 21 -0.38 -17.29 -1.64
CA GLN A 21 -1.46 -18.26 -1.43
C GLN A 21 -2.81 -17.60 -1.15
N ILE A 22 -2.84 -16.51 -0.39
CA ILE A 22 -4.06 -15.71 -0.19
C ILE A 22 -4.54 -15.19 -1.56
N ASN A 23 -3.63 -14.64 -2.35
CA ASN A 23 -3.95 -13.96 -3.60
C ASN A 23 -4.29 -14.86 -4.79
N GLN A 24 -4.26 -16.19 -4.64
CA GLN A 24 -4.54 -17.12 -5.72
C GLN A 24 -6.04 -17.30 -5.99
N HIS A 25 -6.90 -17.15 -4.98
CA HIS A 25 -8.32 -17.45 -5.09
C HIS A 25 -9.13 -16.36 -4.40
N SER A 26 -10.04 -15.73 -5.14
CA SER A 26 -10.99 -14.79 -4.57
C SER A 26 -12.19 -15.52 -3.93
N PRO A 27 -12.90 -14.90 -2.97
CA PRO A 27 -14.19 -15.40 -2.50
C PRO A 27 -15.13 -15.65 -3.67
N SER A 28 -15.97 -16.69 -3.62
CA SER A 28 -16.96 -16.97 -4.67
C SER A 28 -18.16 -16.01 -4.69
N SER A 29 -18.36 -15.25 -3.61
CA SER A 29 -19.43 -14.26 -3.47
C SER A 29 -19.02 -13.16 -2.50
N GLN A 30 -19.77 -12.05 -2.50
CA GLN A 30 -19.63 -11.03 -1.48
C GLN A 30 -19.85 -11.62 -0.07
N ARG A 31 -19.11 -11.09 0.92
CA ARG A 31 -19.14 -11.55 2.31
C ARG A 31 -19.02 -10.38 3.29
N ILE A 32 -19.41 -10.64 4.54
CA ILE A 32 -19.12 -9.78 5.67
C ILE A 32 -18.26 -10.61 6.64
N VAL A 33 -17.17 -10.02 7.11
CA VAL A 33 -16.28 -10.61 8.11
C VAL A 33 -16.02 -9.61 9.24
N TYR A 34 -15.62 -10.12 10.39
CA TYR A 34 -15.56 -9.36 11.63
C TYR A 34 -14.19 -9.46 12.28
N ARG A 35 -13.75 -8.38 12.93
CA ARG A 35 -12.53 -8.36 13.74
C ARG A 35 -12.74 -7.54 15.01
N GLY A 36 -12.56 -8.16 16.17
CA GLY A 36 -12.45 -7.42 17.43
C GLY A 36 -11.09 -6.74 17.53
N MET A 37 -11.08 -5.52 18.05
CA MET A 37 -9.87 -4.78 18.39
C MET A 37 -10.07 -4.02 19.69
N THR A 38 -9.02 -4.00 20.52
CA THR A 38 -8.98 -3.14 21.69
C THR A 38 -8.44 -1.77 21.30
N LEU A 39 -9.30 -0.76 21.30
CA LEU A 39 -8.98 0.61 20.91
C LEU A 39 -9.36 1.61 22.01
N THR A 40 -8.49 2.61 22.24
CA THR A 40 -8.83 3.78 23.05
C THR A 40 -9.74 4.74 22.28
N ASN A 41 -10.31 5.74 22.97
CA ASN A 41 -11.14 6.76 22.32
C ASN A 41 -10.36 7.57 21.28
N GLU A 42 -9.09 7.88 21.56
CA GLU A 42 -8.18 8.59 20.66
C GLU A 42 -7.87 7.75 19.41
N GLN A 43 -7.65 6.45 19.59
CA GLN A 43 -7.45 5.54 18.45
C GLN A 43 -8.74 5.37 17.63
N CYS A 44 -9.90 5.33 18.27
CA CYS A 44 -11.18 5.33 17.58
C CYS A 44 -11.40 6.60 16.75
N ALA A 45 -10.88 7.75 17.20
CA ALA A 45 -10.94 9.01 16.45
C ALA A 45 -10.15 8.96 15.13
N PHE A 46 -9.20 8.02 14.98
CA PHE A 46 -8.54 7.78 13.70
C PHE A 46 -9.54 7.35 12.62
N PHE A 47 -10.61 6.62 12.96
CA PHE A 47 -11.55 6.03 12.00
C PHE A 47 -12.69 6.99 11.65
N THR A 48 -12.36 8.07 10.94
CA THR A 48 -13.34 9.00 10.38
C THR A 48 -14.00 8.44 9.13
N VAL A 49 -15.28 8.76 8.90
CA VAL A 49 -16.01 8.33 7.69
C VAL A 49 -15.28 8.80 6.43
N ASN A 50 -15.27 7.95 5.40
CA ASN A 50 -14.52 8.08 4.15
C ASN A 50 -13.00 7.99 4.27
N LYS A 51 -12.45 7.81 5.46
CA LYS A 51 -11.01 7.58 5.59
C LYS A 51 -10.61 6.26 4.98
N ILE A 52 -9.51 6.30 4.24
CA ILE A 52 -8.86 5.14 3.68
C ILE A 52 -7.58 4.87 4.47
N PHE A 53 -7.36 3.61 4.83
CA PHE A 53 -6.15 3.19 5.54
C PHE A 53 -5.77 1.76 5.16
N ARG A 54 -4.60 1.32 5.63
CA ARG A 54 -4.07 -0.02 5.41
C ARG A 54 -3.62 -0.64 6.72
N PHE A 55 -3.82 -1.94 6.88
CA PHE A 55 -3.15 -2.71 7.92
C PHE A 55 -1.81 -3.20 7.38
N PRO A 56 -0.67 -2.90 8.03
CA PRO A 56 0.65 -3.26 7.51
C PRO A 56 0.94 -4.76 7.57
N GLY A 57 0.23 -5.51 8.43
CA GLY A 57 0.39 -6.95 8.61
C GLY A 57 -0.82 -7.75 8.12
N PHE A 58 -0.72 -9.07 8.24
CA PHE A 58 -1.87 -9.94 8.05
C PHE A 58 -2.98 -9.56 9.03
N THR A 59 -4.22 -9.55 8.54
CA THR A 59 -5.37 -9.18 9.35
C THR A 59 -6.34 -10.36 9.42
N SER A 60 -6.30 -11.10 10.54
CA SER A 60 -7.26 -12.16 10.84
C SER A 60 -8.64 -11.58 11.13
N THR A 61 -9.66 -12.23 10.60
CA THR A 61 -11.07 -11.90 10.74
C THR A 61 -11.89 -13.18 10.82
N SER A 62 -13.11 -13.12 11.32
CA SER A 62 -14.02 -14.27 11.43
C SER A 62 -15.32 -14.00 10.66
N GLU A 63 -15.92 -15.03 10.07
CA GLU A 63 -17.32 -14.95 9.64
C GLU A 63 -18.31 -14.90 10.82
N ASP A 64 -17.90 -15.37 12.00
CA ASP A 64 -18.72 -15.36 13.20
C ASP A 64 -18.45 -14.09 14.02
N GLN A 65 -19.47 -13.24 14.10
CA GLN A 65 -19.41 -12.00 14.87
C GLN A 65 -19.14 -12.26 16.36
N ASN A 66 -19.69 -13.33 16.95
CA ASN A 66 -19.53 -13.62 18.36
C ASN A 66 -18.09 -14.02 18.70
N VAL A 67 -17.43 -14.73 17.78
CA VAL A 67 -16.00 -15.05 17.89
C VAL A 67 -15.19 -13.76 17.84
N ALA A 68 -15.43 -12.91 16.83
CA ALA A 68 -14.69 -11.67 16.67
C ALA A 68 -14.84 -10.70 17.85
N GLN A 69 -16.03 -10.60 18.46
CA GLN A 69 -16.31 -9.72 19.60
C GLN A 69 -15.49 -10.05 20.86
N GLN A 70 -14.97 -11.27 20.98
CA GLN A 70 -14.15 -11.66 22.13
C GLN A 70 -12.76 -11.01 22.15
N PHE A 71 -12.30 -10.48 21.02
CA PHE A 71 -10.94 -9.95 20.85
C PHE A 71 -10.79 -8.45 21.11
N GLY A 72 -11.83 -7.75 21.57
CA GLY A 72 -11.69 -6.35 21.99
C GLY A 72 -13.00 -5.58 22.20
N ASN A 73 -12.88 -4.31 22.57
CA ASN A 73 -14.01 -3.41 22.86
C ASN A 73 -14.64 -2.76 21.62
N VAL A 74 -13.99 -2.86 20.45
CA VAL A 74 -14.48 -2.34 19.17
C VAL A 74 -14.57 -3.47 18.15
N LEU A 75 -15.68 -3.53 17.43
CA LEU A 75 -15.91 -4.46 16.35
C LEU A 75 -15.72 -3.79 15.00
N LEU A 76 -14.79 -4.29 14.19
CA LEU A 76 -14.71 -3.97 12.77
C LEU A 76 -15.61 -4.91 12.00
N GLN A 77 -16.63 -4.38 11.33
CA GLN A 77 -17.46 -5.14 10.39
C GLN A 77 -17.02 -4.79 8.97
N ILE A 78 -16.49 -5.76 8.23
CA ILE A 78 -15.79 -5.55 6.96
C ILE A 78 -16.59 -6.17 5.82
N GLU A 79 -17.06 -5.33 4.90
CA GLU A 79 -17.62 -5.76 3.62
C GLU A 79 -16.47 -6.19 2.68
N VAL A 80 -16.50 -7.46 2.28
CA VAL A 80 -15.59 -8.05 1.30
C VAL A 80 -16.33 -8.18 -0.02
N PRO A 81 -16.01 -7.33 -1.02
CA PRO A 81 -16.64 -7.42 -2.33
C PRO A 81 -16.17 -8.66 -3.09
N HIS A 82 -16.94 -9.05 -4.11
CA HIS A 82 -16.54 -10.06 -5.08
C HIS A 82 -16.25 -9.41 -6.44
N PRO A 83 -15.13 -9.74 -7.11
CA PRO A 83 -14.00 -10.51 -6.59
C PRO A 83 -13.17 -9.70 -5.59
N CYS A 84 -12.44 -10.33 -4.66
CA CYS A 84 -11.41 -9.69 -3.82
C CYS A 84 -10.24 -10.66 -3.61
N TYR A 85 -9.05 -10.31 -4.08
CA TYR A 85 -7.90 -11.23 -4.05
C TYR A 85 -7.04 -11.08 -2.81
N GLN A 86 -7.24 -10.05 -2.00
CA GLN A 86 -6.38 -9.83 -0.82
C GLN A 86 -6.91 -10.51 0.45
N VAL A 87 -7.89 -11.41 0.31
CA VAL A 87 -8.48 -12.13 1.44
C VAL A 87 -8.84 -13.55 1.06
N ARG A 88 -8.63 -14.49 1.98
CA ARG A 88 -8.93 -15.90 1.76
C ARG A 88 -9.52 -16.55 3.01
N ASN A 89 -10.49 -17.43 2.81
CA ASN A 89 -10.96 -18.32 3.86
C ASN A 89 -9.87 -19.37 4.15
N ILE A 90 -9.39 -19.38 5.39
CA ILE A 90 -8.36 -20.32 5.84
C ILE A 90 -8.87 -21.26 6.94
N SER A 91 -10.18 -21.30 7.18
CA SER A 91 -10.76 -22.12 8.27
C SER A 91 -10.34 -23.59 8.20
N HIS A 92 -10.28 -24.17 7.00
CA HIS A 92 -9.90 -25.56 6.76
C HIS A 92 -8.44 -25.90 7.03
N ILE A 93 -7.54 -24.90 7.08
CA ILE A 93 -6.12 -25.09 7.41
C ILE A 93 -5.73 -24.44 8.75
N SER A 94 -6.64 -23.65 9.34
CA SER A 94 -6.42 -23.02 10.63
C SER A 94 -6.45 -24.08 11.73
N TYR A 95 -5.66 -23.84 12.78
CA TYR A 95 -5.70 -24.65 13.98
C TYR A 95 -7.05 -24.54 14.70
N TYR A 96 -7.70 -23.36 14.59
CA TYR A 96 -9.00 -23.06 15.20
C TYR A 96 -10.11 -23.03 14.15
N GLN A 97 -10.43 -24.18 13.56
CA GLN A 97 -11.37 -24.28 12.44
C GLN A 97 -12.77 -23.69 12.75
N SER A 98 -13.20 -23.79 14.02
CA SER A 98 -14.45 -23.23 14.54
C SER A 98 -14.53 -21.71 14.46
N GLU A 99 -13.41 -21.00 14.40
CA GLU A 99 -13.38 -19.55 14.30
C GLU A 99 -13.74 -19.05 12.90
N ARG A 100 -13.86 -19.94 11.90
CA ARG A 100 -14.25 -19.59 10.53
C ARG A 100 -13.42 -18.44 9.96
N GLU A 101 -12.11 -18.56 10.12
CA GLU A 101 -11.17 -17.47 9.87
C GLU A 101 -11.05 -17.11 8.37
N TRP A 102 -11.08 -15.80 8.11
CA TRP A 102 -10.67 -15.17 6.86
C TRP A 102 -9.45 -14.30 7.11
N LEU A 103 -8.41 -14.50 6.30
CA LEU A 103 -7.13 -13.82 6.46
C LEU A 103 -6.90 -12.85 5.32
N PHE A 104 -6.74 -11.57 5.66
CA PHE A 104 -6.32 -10.54 4.71
C PHE A 104 -4.80 -10.50 4.58
N SER A 105 -4.31 -10.28 3.37
CA SER A 105 -2.89 -10.07 3.10
C SER A 105 -2.37 -8.75 3.69
N PRO A 106 -1.06 -8.63 3.96
CA PRO A 106 -0.45 -7.37 4.38
C PRO A 106 -0.76 -6.24 3.41
N TYR A 107 -0.96 -5.04 3.94
CA TYR A 107 -1.27 -3.81 3.21
C TYR A 107 -2.62 -3.79 2.48
N SER A 108 -3.56 -4.68 2.85
CA SER A 108 -4.96 -4.60 2.42
C SER A 108 -5.55 -3.24 2.76
N GLN A 109 -6.33 -2.69 1.83
CA GLN A 109 -6.86 -1.33 1.89
C GLN A 109 -8.34 -1.33 2.28
N PHE A 110 -8.68 -0.48 3.23
CA PHE A 110 -10.03 -0.38 3.78
C PHE A 110 -10.52 1.07 3.75
N GLN A 111 -11.79 1.26 3.41
CA GLN A 111 -12.50 2.53 3.57
C GLN A 111 -13.46 2.43 4.76
N VAL A 112 -13.45 3.45 5.62
CA VAL A 112 -14.45 3.61 6.67
C VAL A 112 -15.75 4.10 6.03
N MET A 113 -16.77 3.24 6.03
CA MET A 113 -18.08 3.55 5.45
C MET A 113 -19.00 4.25 6.44
N ASN A 114 -19.00 3.79 7.69
CA ASN A 114 -19.81 4.34 8.77
C ASN A 114 -19.19 3.98 10.14
N ARG A 115 -19.65 4.62 11.20
CA ARG A 115 -19.24 4.34 12.57
C ARG A 115 -20.42 4.51 13.55
N ASN A 116 -20.59 3.52 14.40
CA ASN A 116 -21.43 3.56 15.60
C ASN A 116 -20.53 3.52 16.85
N ASN A 117 -21.11 3.56 18.06
CA ASN A 117 -20.36 3.65 19.32
C ASN A 117 -19.22 2.62 19.43
N ASN A 118 -19.52 1.34 19.18
CA ASN A 118 -18.55 0.23 19.32
C ASN A 118 -18.36 -0.56 18.02
N THR A 119 -18.84 -0.05 16.89
CA THR A 119 -18.74 -0.75 15.60
C THR A 119 -18.29 0.20 14.52
N ILE A 120 -17.27 -0.20 13.78
CA ILE A 120 -16.75 0.54 12.62
C ILE A 120 -17.05 -0.31 11.39
N TYR A 121 -17.80 0.26 10.46
CA TYR A 121 -18.16 -0.39 9.20
C TYR A 121 -17.11 -0.05 8.16
N LEU A 122 -16.47 -1.09 7.62
CA LEU A 122 -15.40 -0.99 6.65
C LEU A 122 -15.82 -1.64 5.34
N ARG A 123 -15.23 -1.17 4.24
CA ARG A 123 -15.25 -1.84 2.94
C ARG A 123 -13.83 -2.11 2.49
N SER A 124 -13.51 -3.34 2.11
CA SER A 124 -12.23 -3.66 1.45
C SER A 124 -12.24 -3.08 0.03
N LEU A 125 -11.14 -2.43 -0.35
CA LEU A 125 -10.98 -1.74 -1.65
C LEU A 125 -10.06 -2.52 -2.61
N ASP A 126 -9.66 -3.73 -2.25
CA ASP A 126 -8.54 -4.45 -2.88
C ASP A 126 -8.85 -5.02 -4.27
N ASN A 127 -10.06 -4.74 -4.78
CA ASN A 127 -10.53 -5.06 -6.12
C ASN A 127 -10.88 -3.82 -6.96
N LEU A 128 -10.78 -2.61 -6.42
CA LEU A 128 -11.28 -1.39 -7.06
C LEU A 128 -10.26 -0.66 -7.95
N TRP A 129 -9.15 -1.31 -8.32
CA TRP A 129 -8.16 -0.68 -9.22
C TRP A 129 -8.63 -0.55 -10.68
N SER A 130 -9.81 -1.07 -11.05
CA SER A 130 -10.29 -1.00 -12.44
C SER A 130 -11.22 0.17 -12.79
N SER A 131 -11.48 1.11 -11.87
CA SER A 131 -12.38 2.25 -12.16
C SER A 131 -11.73 3.62 -11.96
N SER A 132 -10.46 3.77 -12.29
CA SER A 132 -9.98 5.08 -12.77
C SER A 132 -10.46 5.23 -14.21
N PRO A 133 -11.08 6.36 -14.64
CA PRO A 133 -11.34 6.55 -16.06
C PRO A 133 -9.98 6.53 -16.78
N THR A 134 -9.72 5.46 -17.52
CA THR A 134 -8.61 5.36 -18.44
C THR A 134 -8.83 6.41 -19.52
N SER A 135 -8.23 7.58 -19.35
CA SER A 135 -7.95 8.45 -20.49
C SER A 135 -6.86 7.76 -21.29
N THR A 136 -7.28 6.86 -22.18
CA THR A 136 -6.42 6.24 -23.19
C THR A 136 -6.00 7.33 -24.16
N VAL A 137 -4.94 8.07 -23.82
CA VAL A 137 -4.12 8.73 -24.83
C VAL A 137 -3.20 7.65 -25.39
N PRO A 138 -3.31 7.25 -26.67
CA PRO A 138 -2.38 6.31 -27.25
C PRO A 138 -0.99 6.98 -27.27
N VAL A 139 -0.07 6.48 -26.45
CA VAL A 139 1.34 6.83 -26.55
C VAL A 139 1.93 5.99 -27.69
N SER A 140 2.01 6.57 -28.88
CA SER A 140 2.76 5.99 -30.00
C SER A 140 4.25 6.10 -29.72
N TYR A 141 4.91 4.97 -29.52
CA TYR A 141 6.37 4.91 -29.42
C TYR A 141 6.94 4.90 -30.85
N SER A 142 7.63 5.98 -31.24
CA SER A 142 8.39 6.01 -32.50
C SER A 142 9.81 5.52 -32.21
N ASP A 143 10.18 4.37 -32.79
CA ASP A 143 11.53 3.82 -32.72
C ASP A 143 12.56 4.73 -33.42
N PRO A 144 13.73 5.02 -32.80
CA PRO A 144 14.73 5.94 -33.35
C PRO A 144 15.62 5.36 -34.48
N TRP A 145 15.29 4.20 -35.05
CA TRP A 145 16.12 3.51 -36.05
C TRP A 145 15.34 3.05 -37.30
N SER A 146 14.42 3.88 -37.79
CA SER A 146 13.86 3.70 -39.14
C SER A 146 14.47 4.75 -40.07
N SER A 147 15.16 4.28 -41.10
CA SER A 147 15.71 5.13 -42.18
C SER A 147 14.58 5.93 -42.86
N PRO A 148 14.82 7.19 -43.26
CA PRO A 148 13.76 8.04 -43.79
C PRO A 148 13.39 7.61 -45.22
N PRO A 149 12.09 7.47 -45.55
CA PRO A 149 11.66 7.56 -46.93
C PRO A 149 11.65 9.04 -47.36
N ASP A 150 12.29 9.26 -48.50
CA ASP A 150 12.35 10.47 -49.28
C ASP A 150 10.94 10.90 -49.73
N SER A 151 10.46 12.06 -49.31
CA SER A 151 9.57 12.95 -50.08
C SER A 151 9.15 14.16 -49.26
N SER A 152 9.38 15.31 -49.89
CA SER A 152 8.90 16.64 -49.56
C SER A 152 7.39 16.72 -49.37
N ASP A 153 6.94 17.31 -48.26
CA ASP A 153 6.03 18.46 -48.29
C ASP A 153 5.91 19.07 -46.88
N SER A 154 6.29 20.34 -46.77
CA SER A 154 6.22 21.15 -45.57
C SER A 154 4.84 21.80 -45.45
N VAL A 155 4.11 21.49 -44.38
CA VAL A 155 3.01 22.34 -43.92
C VAL A 155 3.15 22.56 -42.42
N SER A 156 3.45 23.80 -42.07
CA SER A 156 3.59 24.34 -40.72
C SER A 156 2.23 24.58 -40.08
N TYR A 157 2.09 24.22 -38.80
CA TYR A 157 1.09 24.83 -37.93
C TYR A 157 1.76 25.24 -36.62
N SER A 158 1.84 26.56 -36.43
CA SER A 158 2.27 27.21 -35.20
C SER A 158 1.10 27.20 -34.21
N ILE A 159 1.29 26.67 -33.00
CA ILE A 159 0.36 26.89 -31.89
C ILE A 159 1.02 27.87 -30.89
N PRO A 160 0.38 29.02 -30.58
CA PRO A 160 0.92 30.03 -29.69
C PRO A 160 0.79 29.58 -28.23
N TRP A 161 1.90 29.54 -27.51
CA TRP A 161 1.91 29.29 -26.07
C TRP A 161 1.54 30.58 -25.32
N SER A 162 0.50 30.54 -24.50
CA SER A 162 0.23 31.56 -23.48
C SER A 162 0.43 30.93 -22.11
N PRO A 163 1.32 31.45 -21.25
CA PRO A 163 1.48 30.92 -19.89
C PRO A 163 0.42 31.51 -18.95
N PRO A 164 -0.13 30.74 -18.00
CA PRO A 164 -0.72 31.32 -16.81
C PRO A 164 0.39 31.86 -15.90
N SER A 165 0.16 33.06 -15.37
CA SER A 165 1.05 33.88 -14.56
C SER A 165 1.03 33.50 -13.06
N ASN A 166 2.13 33.87 -12.38
CA ASN A 166 2.48 33.76 -10.95
C ASN A 166 2.94 32.38 -10.45
N SER A 167 4.11 32.19 -9.81
CA SER A 167 4.99 33.14 -9.10
C SER A 167 6.43 32.59 -8.97
N THR A 168 7.39 33.46 -9.28
CA THR A 168 8.73 33.68 -8.70
C THR A 168 9.62 32.47 -8.32
N ASN A 169 10.61 32.19 -9.16
CA ASN A 169 12.03 32.25 -8.78
C ASN A 169 12.91 32.22 -10.04
N SER A 170 13.64 33.31 -10.25
CA SER A 170 14.59 33.50 -11.34
C SER A 170 15.85 32.68 -11.13
N ILE A 171 16.17 31.78 -12.06
CA ILE A 171 17.54 31.31 -12.27
C ILE A 171 17.83 31.36 -13.77
N SER A 172 18.76 32.25 -14.12
CA SER A 172 19.38 32.42 -15.42
C SER A 172 20.21 31.19 -15.81
N TYR A 173 20.00 30.65 -17.00
CA TYR A 173 20.91 29.66 -17.60
C TYR A 173 21.84 30.36 -18.59
N SER A 174 23.12 30.46 -18.21
CA SER A 174 24.21 30.71 -19.14
C SER A 174 24.76 29.35 -19.58
N ASN A 175 24.64 29.06 -20.87
CA ASN A 175 25.30 27.91 -21.51
C ASN A 175 26.83 28.10 -21.43
N PRO A 176 27.60 27.01 -21.28
CA PRO A 176 28.54 26.71 -22.36
C PRO A 176 28.64 25.22 -22.71
N LEU A 177 28.60 24.94 -24.00
CA LEU A 177 29.22 23.75 -24.58
C LEU A 177 30.70 23.72 -24.21
N THR A 178 31.21 22.59 -23.72
CA THR A 178 32.43 21.92 -24.18
C THR A 178 32.65 20.61 -23.39
N LEU A 179 32.88 19.51 -24.12
CA LEU A 179 33.47 18.24 -23.64
C LEU A 179 34.87 18.12 -24.27
N PRO A 180 35.75 17.18 -23.86
CA PRO A 180 36.12 16.62 -22.54
C PRO A 180 37.68 16.69 -22.35
N PRO A 181 38.38 16.06 -21.37
CA PRO A 181 38.62 14.60 -21.36
C PRO A 181 38.77 13.92 -19.97
N ASN A 182 38.46 12.62 -19.95
CA ASN A 182 39.12 11.51 -19.23
C ASN A 182 40.02 11.80 -18.00
N SER A 183 39.57 11.39 -16.79
CA SER A 183 40.45 10.82 -15.75
C SER A 183 39.67 10.17 -14.61
N THR A 184 40.23 9.07 -14.14
CA THR A 184 39.90 8.21 -12.99
C THR A 184 39.79 8.99 -11.68
N ASP A 185 38.80 8.69 -10.84
CA ASP A 185 38.99 8.16 -9.48
C ASP A 185 37.74 8.28 -8.59
N SER A 186 37.54 7.23 -7.81
CA SER A 186 36.51 7.00 -6.81
C SER A 186 36.51 8.03 -5.67
N VAL A 187 35.32 8.47 -5.24
CA VAL A 187 35.14 9.14 -3.94
C VAL A 187 33.87 8.66 -3.24
N SER A 188 34.08 8.18 -2.01
CA SER A 188 33.14 7.76 -0.98
C SER A 188 32.49 8.94 -0.27
N TYR A 189 31.31 8.73 0.33
CA TYR A 189 30.71 9.68 1.27
C TYR A 189 30.61 9.06 2.66
N SER A 190 31.29 9.69 3.62
CA SER A 190 31.21 9.44 5.06
C SER A 190 30.14 10.33 5.68
N ILE A 191 29.33 9.78 6.59
CA ILE A 191 28.37 10.55 7.41
C ILE A 191 28.87 10.60 8.87
N PRO A 192 28.91 11.76 9.54
CA PRO A 192 29.44 11.89 10.90
C PRO A 192 28.40 11.53 11.98
N TRP A 193 28.90 10.96 13.08
CA TRP A 193 28.13 10.48 14.26
C TRP A 193 28.31 11.43 15.45
N SER A 194 27.30 11.54 16.33
CA SER A 194 27.43 11.96 17.74
C SER A 194 26.13 11.70 18.55
N PRO A 195 26.18 11.65 19.91
CA PRO A 195 25.78 10.46 20.69
C PRO A 195 24.53 10.60 21.60
N SER A 196 24.14 9.47 22.21
CA SER A 196 22.99 9.22 23.11
C SER A 196 23.20 9.67 24.58
N PRO A 197 22.13 9.61 25.40
CA PRO A 197 22.24 8.96 26.72
C PRO A 197 21.10 7.99 27.10
N THR A 198 21.52 6.82 27.64
CA THR A 198 20.98 5.95 28.73
C THR A 198 19.46 5.76 28.92
N SER A 199 18.91 4.55 28.73
CA SER A 199 18.84 3.36 29.65
C SER A 199 17.68 3.41 30.68
N ILE A 200 16.71 2.49 30.54
CA ILE A 200 16.04 1.65 31.56
C ILE A 200 15.06 0.68 30.81
N ASP A 201 15.31 -0.63 30.94
CA ASP A 201 14.43 -1.78 30.60
C ASP A 201 13.36 -2.00 31.73
N PRO A 202 12.31 -2.87 31.64
CA PRO A 202 12.25 -4.11 30.85
C PRO A 202 10.85 -4.59 30.32
N VAL A 203 10.88 -5.69 29.55
CA VAL A 203 9.86 -6.74 29.25
C VAL A 203 8.51 -6.37 28.59
N SER A 204 8.21 -6.94 27.41
CA SER A 204 7.14 -7.96 27.24
C SER A 204 7.08 -8.50 25.81
N CYS A 205 7.42 -9.78 25.65
CA CYS A 205 7.10 -10.60 24.50
C CYS A 205 5.60 -10.86 24.43
N PHE A 206 4.99 -10.80 23.25
CA PHE A 206 3.66 -11.38 23.02
C PHE A 206 3.72 -12.37 21.85
N ILE A 207 3.85 -13.65 22.21
CA ILE A 207 3.22 -14.75 21.50
C ILE A 207 1.82 -14.86 22.12
N MET A 208 0.80 -14.96 21.26
CA MET A 208 -0.59 -15.12 21.67
C MET A 208 -0.81 -16.46 22.40
N THR A 209 -1.29 -16.37 23.64
CA THR A 209 -2.31 -17.23 24.26
C THR A 209 -3.08 -16.38 25.24
#